data_AF-A0A0P0GJ47-F1
#
_entry.id   AF-A0A0P0GJ47-F1
#
_cell.length_a   1.000
_cell.length_b   1.000
_cell.length_c   1.000
_cell.angle_alpha   90.00
_cell.angle_beta   90.00
_cell.angle_gamma   90.00
#
_symmetry.space_group_name_H-M   'P 1'
#
loop_
_entity.id
_entity.type
_entity.pdbx_description
1 polymer ?
#
loop_
_entity_poly.entity_id
_entity_poly.type
_entity_poly.pdbx_seq_one_letter_code
_entity_poly.pdbx_strand_id
1 'polypeptide(L)'
;MELSYFLSQKYKNMSIKMSKEAYEKLIKEDLDYLNEHCPDSLELDHIKLIVCSSIDWYYPDKNTCSALGRIESRLKVELQKQKDVGKQFLSNQEIDNLIDNILNDEQQS
;
A
#
# COMPACT_ATOMS: atom_id res chain seq x y z
N MET A 1 -14.34 -1.47 1.03
CA MET A 1 -14.13 -0.62 -0.16
C MET A 1 -12.98 0.38 0.04
N GLU A 2 -12.24 0.30 1.15
CA GLU A 2 -11.35 1.39 1.58
C GLU A 2 -9.87 1.18 1.28
N LEU A 3 -9.33 -0.03 1.39
CA LEU A 3 -7.89 -0.27 1.18
C LEU A 3 -7.43 -0.04 -0.26
N SER A 4 -8.21 -0.47 -1.26
CA SER A 4 -7.89 -0.23 -2.67
C SER A 4 -8.01 1.24 -3.05
N TYR A 5 -8.97 1.96 -2.45
CA TYR A 5 -9.11 3.40 -2.63
C TYR A 5 -7.94 4.14 -1.94
N PHE A 6 -7.58 3.75 -0.72
CA PHE A 6 -6.47 4.36 0.02
C PHE A 6 -5.12 4.15 -0.66
N LEU A 7 -4.83 2.93 -1.13
CA LEU A 7 -3.63 2.64 -1.91
C LEU A 7 -3.67 3.37 -3.26
N SER A 8 -4.79 3.31 -4.00
CA SER A 8 -4.93 4.04 -5.26
C SER A 8 -4.72 5.54 -5.07
N GLN A 9 -5.30 6.17 -4.04
CA GLN A 9 -5.14 7.60 -3.77
C GLN A 9 -3.72 7.94 -3.32
N LYS A 10 -3.07 7.09 -2.51
CA LYS A 10 -1.66 7.25 -2.13
C LYS A 10 -0.73 7.19 -3.35
N TYR A 11 -0.94 6.26 -4.27
CA TYR A 11 -0.13 6.14 -5.48
C TYR A 11 -0.48 7.17 -6.57
N LYS A 12 -1.73 7.65 -6.65
CA LYS A 12 -2.14 8.72 -7.60
C LYS A 12 -1.63 10.10 -7.20
N ASN A 13 -1.57 10.40 -5.90
CA ASN A 13 -1.05 11.68 -5.39
C ASN A 13 0.48 11.77 -5.39
N MET A 14 1.18 10.66 -5.58
CA MET A 14 2.64 10.62 -5.65
C MET A 14 3.17 10.63 -7.09
N SER A 15 2.35 10.86 -8.11
CA SER A 15 2.87 11.07 -9.46
C SER A 15 3.36 12.51 -9.61
N ILE A 16 4.68 12.70 -9.59
CA ILE A 16 5.29 13.96 -10.00
C ILE A 16 4.89 14.21 -11.47
N LYS A 17 4.26 15.36 -11.73
CA LYS A 17 3.78 15.77 -13.08
C LYS A 17 4.91 16.25 -14.00
N MET A 18 6.08 15.64 -13.90
CA MET A 18 7.28 16.01 -14.65
C MET A 18 7.94 14.76 -15.21
N SER A 19 8.73 14.90 -16.29
CA SER A 19 9.50 13.78 -16.82
C SER A 19 10.59 13.37 -15.82
N LYS A 20 10.95 12.08 -15.85
CA LYS A 20 12.06 11.55 -15.04
C LYS A 20 13.35 12.35 -15.26
N GLU A 21 13.66 12.66 -16.51
CA GLU A 21 14.88 13.41 -16.88
C GLU A 21 14.90 14.83 -16.28
N ALA A 22 13.76 15.53 -16.27
CA ALA A 22 13.69 16.85 -15.66
C ALA A 22 13.76 16.78 -14.12
N TYR A 23 13.24 15.71 -13.51
CA TYR A 23 13.43 15.45 -12.08
C TYR A 23 14.89 15.16 -11.73
N GLU A 24 15.56 14.30 -12.49
CA GLU A 24 16.99 14.00 -12.32
C GLU A 24 17.86 15.26 -12.42
N LYS A 25 17.51 16.21 -13.30
CA LYS A 25 18.20 17.51 -13.40
C LYS A 25 18.05 18.34 -12.13
N LEU A 26 16.83 18.44 -11.58
CA LEU A 26 16.61 19.15 -10.31
C LEU A 26 17.39 18.51 -9.16
N ILE A 27 17.33 17.18 -9.05
CA ILE A 27 18.09 16.45 -8.03
C ILE A 27 19.58 16.74 -8.15
N LYS A 28 20.12 16.79 -9.36
CA LYS A 28 21.52 17.14 -9.59
C LYS A 28 21.85 18.57 -9.15
N GLU A 29 21.00 19.55 -9.49
CA GLU A 29 21.18 20.94 -9.07
C GLU A 29 21.18 21.07 -7.54
N ASP A 30 20.26 20.37 -6.85
CA ASP A 30 20.20 20.33 -5.39
C ASP A 30 21.47 19.69 -4.79
N LEU A 31 21.98 18.61 -5.38
CA LEU A 31 23.22 17.96 -4.93
C LEU A 31 24.45 18.86 -5.14
N ASP A 32 24.54 19.55 -6.27
CA ASP A 32 25.63 20.49 -6.56
C ASP A 32 25.61 21.65 -5.56
N TYR A 33 24.43 22.20 -5.27
CA TYR A 33 24.25 23.24 -4.24
C TYR A 33 24.69 22.76 -2.85
N LEU A 34 24.27 21.55 -2.46
CA LEU A 34 24.67 20.95 -1.19
C LEU A 34 26.19 20.73 -1.10
N ASN A 35 26.83 20.31 -2.18
CA ASN A 35 28.28 20.11 -2.22
C ASN A 35 29.07 21.42 -2.10
N GLU A 36 28.54 22.52 -2.65
CA GLU A 36 29.21 23.83 -2.60
C GLU A 36 29.03 24.52 -1.23
N HIS A 37 27.85 24.37 -0.62
CA HIS A 37 27.46 25.18 0.55
C HIS A 37 27.46 24.42 1.88
N CYS A 38 27.45 23.08 1.89
CA CYS A 38 27.45 22.31 3.13
C CYS A 38 28.81 21.63 3.37
N PRO A 39 29.39 21.75 4.57
CA PRO A 39 30.58 21.00 4.93
C PRO A 39 30.29 19.49 5.01
N ASP A 40 31.29 18.68 4.67
CA ASP A 40 31.20 17.22 4.77
C ASP A 40 30.84 16.78 6.18
N SER A 41 29.76 16.01 6.29
CA SER A 41 29.19 15.51 7.54
C SER A 41 28.28 14.31 7.29
N LEU A 42 28.04 13.49 8.32
CA LEU A 42 27.15 12.33 8.23
C LEU A 42 25.71 12.74 7.87
N GLU A 43 25.28 13.89 8.39
CA GLU A 43 23.98 14.49 8.11
C GLU A 43 23.84 14.86 6.62
N LEU A 44 24.90 15.40 6.02
CA LEU A 44 24.92 15.70 4.59
C LEU A 44 24.79 14.43 3.74
N ASP A 45 25.49 13.37 4.09
CA ASP A 45 25.39 12.08 3.38
C ASP A 45 23.99 11.48 3.47
N HIS A 46 23.35 11.57 4.64
CA HIS A 46 21.95 11.16 4.78
C HIS A 46 21.00 12.00 3.91
N ILE A 47 21.18 13.32 3.86
CA ILE A 47 20.38 14.20 3.00
C ILE A 47 20.56 13.81 1.53
N LYS A 48 21.81 13.66 1.06
CA LYS A 48 22.12 13.22 -0.31
C LYS A 48 21.48 11.88 -0.63
N LEU A 49 21.56 10.92 0.29
CA LEU A 49 20.96 9.60 0.12
C LEU A 49 19.44 9.68 -0.02
N ILE A 50 18.76 10.47 0.82
CA ILE A 50 17.30 10.67 0.76
C ILE A 50 16.90 11.32 -0.57
N VAL A 51 17.61 12.37 -0.96
CA VAL A 51 17.35 13.12 -2.20
C VAL A 51 17.53 12.20 -3.42
N CYS A 52 18.60 11.40 -3.48
CA CYS A 52 18.81 10.44 -4.56
C CYS A 52 17.75 9.33 -4.58
N SER A 53 17.40 8.78 -3.41
CA SER A 53 16.43 7.68 -3.30
C SER A 53 15.01 8.08 -3.72
N SER A 54 14.72 9.38 -3.74
CA SER A 54 13.44 9.91 -4.20
C SER A 54 13.16 9.58 -5.67
N ILE A 55 14.20 9.45 -6.51
CA ILE A 55 14.06 9.10 -7.93
C ILE A 55 13.44 7.71 -8.08
N ASP A 56 13.94 6.72 -7.34
CA ASP A 56 13.43 5.34 -7.39
C ASP A 56 12.01 5.24 -6.81
N TRP A 57 11.69 6.10 -5.86
CA TRP A 57 10.35 6.19 -5.27
C TRP A 57 9.31 6.72 -6.26
N TYR A 58 9.64 7.79 -6.99
CA TYR A 58 8.72 8.44 -7.93
C TYR A 58 8.74 7.83 -9.33
N TYR A 59 9.87 7.26 -9.74
CA TYR A 59 10.08 6.63 -11.05
C TYR A 59 10.64 5.22 -10.89
N PRO A 60 9.88 4.31 -10.24
CA PRO A 60 10.31 2.94 -10.03
C PRO A 60 10.58 2.23 -11.35
N ASP A 61 11.59 1.38 -11.36
CA ASP A 61 11.88 0.56 -12.53
C ASP A 61 10.72 -0.40 -12.87
N LYS A 62 10.75 -0.95 -14.08
CA LYS A 62 9.70 -1.88 -14.56
C LYS A 62 9.59 -3.14 -13.70
N ASN A 63 10.68 -3.57 -13.08
CA ASN A 63 10.71 -4.79 -12.26
C ASN A 63 10.00 -4.54 -10.91
N THR A 64 10.21 -3.38 -10.32
CA THR A 64 9.60 -2.88 -9.09
C THR A 64 8.10 -2.69 -9.30
N CYS A 65 7.70 -2.04 -10.39
CA CYS A 65 6.29 -1.95 -10.78
C CYS A 65 5.63 -3.34 -10.92
N SER A 66 6.32 -4.29 -11.56
CA SER A 66 5.82 -5.65 -11.75
C SER A 66 5.71 -6.42 -10.42
N ALA A 67 6.69 -6.27 -9.54
CA ALA A 67 6.68 -6.87 -8.20
C ALA A 67 5.53 -6.31 -7.35
N LEU A 68 5.33 -4.99 -7.36
CA LEU A 68 4.22 -4.33 -6.68
C LEU A 68 2.86 -4.81 -7.21
N GLY A 69 2.70 -4.94 -8.54
CA GLY A 69 1.47 -5.47 -9.13
C GLY A 69 1.17 -6.92 -8.71
N ARG A 70 2.21 -7.76 -8.57
CA ARG A 70 2.08 -9.15 -8.06
C ARG A 70 1.63 -9.16 -6.60
N ILE A 71 2.19 -8.29 -5.76
CA ILE A 71 1.81 -8.16 -4.35
C ILE A 71 0.36 -7.69 -4.24
N GLU A 72 -0.03 -6.66 -5.00
CA GLU A 72 -1.39 -6.14 -5.03
C GLU A 72 -2.41 -7.23 -5.41
N SER A 73 -2.07 -8.03 -6.43
CA SER A 73 -2.90 -9.14 -6.89
C SER A 73 -3.12 -10.19 -5.79
N ARG A 74 -2.05 -10.55 -5.05
CA ARG A 74 -2.13 -11.49 -3.92
C ARG A 74 -3.00 -10.93 -2.78
N LEU A 75 -2.83 -9.65 -2.43
CA LEU A 75 -3.64 -9.00 -1.40
C LEU A 75 -5.13 -8.99 -1.76
N LYS A 76 -5.46 -8.73 -3.03
CA LYS A 76 -6.85 -8.78 -3.52
C LYS A 76 -7.45 -10.18 -3.39
N VAL A 77 -6.71 -11.21 -3.76
CA VAL A 77 -7.15 -12.61 -3.62
C VAL A 77 -7.38 -12.97 -2.15
N GLU A 78 -6.44 -12.63 -1.27
CA GLU A 78 -6.54 -12.98 0.15
C GLU A 78 -7.67 -12.22 0.85
N LEU A 79 -7.86 -10.94 0.52
CA LEU A 79 -8.98 -10.15 1.00
C LEU A 79 -10.33 -10.75 0.57
N GLN A 80 -10.41 -11.28 -0.65
CA GLN A 80 -11.64 -11.92 -1.12
C GLN A 80 -11.92 -13.22 -0.37
N LYS A 81 -10.90 -14.06 -0.15
CA LYS A 81 -11.06 -15.28 0.67
C LYS A 81 -11.59 -14.96 2.06
N GLN A 82 -11.05 -13.95 2.73
CA GLN A 82 -11.52 -13.56 4.07
C GLN A 82 -12.98 -13.12 4.05
N LYS A 83 -13.42 -12.41 3.01
CA LYS A 83 -14.84 -12.05 2.83
C LYS A 83 -15.72 -13.26 2.59
N ASP A 84 -15.24 -14.23 1.82
CA ASP A 84 -16.02 -15.43 1.51
C ASP A 84 -16.14 -16.35 2.72
N VAL A 85 -15.07 -16.49 3.52
CA VAL A 85 -15.12 -17.13 4.85
C VAL A 85 -16.07 -16.37 5.78
N GLY A 86 -16.03 -15.03 5.77
CA GLY A 86 -16.99 -14.20 6.50
C GLY A 86 -18.44 -14.32 6.02
N LYS A 87 -18.69 -14.82 4.81
CA LYS A 87 -20.05 -15.18 4.33
C LYS A 87 -20.46 -16.59 4.71
N GLN A 88 -19.52 -17.45 5.11
CA GLN A 88 -19.81 -18.80 5.60
C GLN A 88 -20.31 -18.82 7.06
N PHE A 89 -20.36 -17.67 7.74
CA PHE A 89 -21.15 -17.58 8.97
C PHE A 89 -22.63 -17.81 8.63
N LEU A 90 -23.34 -18.45 9.56
CA LEU A 90 -24.78 -18.72 9.44
C LEU A 90 -25.49 -17.43 9.01
N SER A 91 -26.31 -17.53 7.98
CA SER A 91 -27.26 -16.47 7.63
C SER A 91 -28.18 -16.19 8.81
N ASN A 92 -28.80 -15.01 8.87
CA ASN A 92 -29.74 -14.67 9.94
C ASN A 92 -30.82 -15.75 10.12
N GLN A 93 -31.30 -16.33 9.01
CA GLN A 93 -32.28 -17.42 9.04
C GLN A 93 -31.71 -18.72 9.64
N GLU A 94 -30.45 -19.05 9.36
CA GLU A 94 -29.79 -20.20 9.97
C GLU A 94 -29.47 -19.98 11.46
N ILE A 95 -29.25 -18.73 11.87
CA ILE A 95 -29.12 -18.35 13.29
C ILE A 95 -30.47 -18.50 14.00
N ASP A 96 -31.55 -17.99 13.43
CA ASP A 96 -32.90 -18.10 14.01
C ASP A 96 -33.31 -19.57 14.17
N ASN A 97 -33.09 -20.40 13.14
CA ASN A 97 -33.34 -21.83 13.20
C ASN A 97 -32.50 -22.54 14.28
N LEU A 98 -31.26 -22.11 14.48
CA LEU A 98 -30.39 -22.66 15.52
C LEU A 98 -30.89 -22.29 16.93
N ILE A 99 -31.33 -21.04 17.12
CA ILE A 99 -31.90 -20.56 18.38
C ILE A 99 -33.17 -21.37 18.73
N ASP A 100 -34.06 -21.56 17.77
CA ASP A 100 -35.29 -22.31 17.98
C ASP A 100 -35.01 -23.78 18.36
N ASN A 101 -34.03 -24.42 17.72
CA ASN A 101 -33.63 -25.78 18.06
C ASN A 101 -33.10 -25.89 19.50
N ILE A 102 -32.24 -24.95 19.92
CA ILE A 102 -31.69 -24.93 21.29
C ILE A 102 -32.80 -24.72 22.32
N LEU A 103 -33.72 -23.78 22.07
CA LEU A 103 -34.83 -23.49 22.97
C LEU A 103 -35.81 -24.66 23.10
N ASN A 104 -36.02 -25.42 22.02
CA ASN A 104 -36.88 -26.60 22.03
C ASN A 104 -36.24 -27.79 22.74
N ASP A 105 -34.92 -27.97 22.62
CA ASP A 105 -34.16 -29.01 23.34
C ASP A 105 -34.16 -28.76 24.85
N GLU A 106 -34.10 -27.50 25.30
CA GLU A 106 -34.18 -27.14 26.73
C GLU A 106 -35.58 -27.34 27.35
N GLN A 107 -36.66 -27.32 26.56
CA GLN A 107 -38.02 -27.55 27.06
C GLN A 107 -38.41 -29.03 27.15
N GLN A 108 -37.61 -29.93 26.59
CA GLN A 108 -37.85 -31.38 26.62
C GLN A 108 -36.99 -32.14 27.66
N SER A 109 -36.15 -31.43 28.44
CA SER A 109 -35.38 -31.98 29.56
C SER A 109 -35.99 -31.66 30.92
#